data_AF-A0A8I1NF45-F1
#
_entry.id   AF-A0A8I1NF45-F1
#
_cell.length_a   1.000
_cell.length_b   1.000
_cell.length_c   1.000
_cell.angle_alpha   90.00
_cell.angle_beta   90.00
_cell.angle_gamma   90.00
#
_symmetry.space_group_name_H-M   'P 1'
#
loop_
_entity.id
_entity.type
_entity.pdbx_description
1 polymer ?
#
loop_
_entity_poly.entity_id
_entity_poly.type
_entity_poly.pdbx_seq_one_letter_code
_entity_poly.pdbx_strand_id
1 'polypeptide(L)'
;MRLFEPETYCGRCPFKAECRPLNSNVSCPPEWDRSLPGGPSTSHPADLVTLAEIRSFGGVSLNTSWKPLPVPKIEMPGYVPQPRFRASYRGWLKEDNYIIRLNEILRKGQLLTAAEVRDKIGLDENQHLHLILFDKDERLEKLWFRGSDGAQDLANAGYTSISAPSFSTYWPRTRTEYLINVRRSQIYFAALQMAGANAIPRVAWGTKNDAARFSEWANRNPAIEMFSLDLSTYNEPADWKTQMEGLFTFDRLTGGSHQYLINGPSKASRFLDIFNATSPDRVHLTNATSQKRINPRRLRSTGDQAGPTFEERIQTQRAPLERATSSYWASIAESEAA
;
A
#
# COMPACT_ATOMS: atom_id res chain seq x y z
N MET A 1 27.81 -18.65 -34.73
CA MET A 1 26.73 -17.65 -34.67
C MET A 1 26.77 -17.04 -33.27
N ARG A 2 27.26 -15.81 -33.12
CA ARG A 2 27.54 -15.21 -31.80
C ARG A 2 26.24 -14.93 -31.06
N LEU A 3 26.17 -15.46 -29.84
CA LEU A 3 25.18 -15.21 -28.80
C LEU A 3 25.11 -13.71 -28.51
N PHE A 4 23.89 -13.18 -28.50
CA PHE A 4 23.46 -11.81 -28.24
C PHE A 4 24.42 -10.99 -27.36
N GLU A 5 24.94 -9.90 -27.94
CA GLU A 5 25.68 -8.88 -27.20
C GLU A 5 24.75 -8.19 -26.17
N PRO A 6 25.13 -8.11 -24.90
CA PRO A 6 24.30 -7.60 -23.79
C PRO A 6 24.20 -6.06 -23.73
N GLU A 7 24.57 -5.35 -24.80
CA GLU A 7 24.78 -3.90 -24.76
C GLU A 7 23.51 -3.06 -24.94
N THR A 8 22.47 -3.60 -25.58
CA THR A 8 21.36 -2.77 -26.08
C THR A 8 20.38 -2.28 -25.01
N TYR A 9 20.10 -3.06 -23.96
CA TYR A 9 19.06 -2.73 -22.98
C TYR A 9 19.56 -1.97 -21.73
N CYS A 10 20.77 -2.27 -21.25
CA CYS A 10 21.24 -1.79 -19.94
C CYS A 10 22.72 -1.36 -19.92
N GLY A 11 23.46 -1.50 -21.03
CA GLY A 11 24.92 -1.39 -21.05
C GLY A 11 25.48 -0.06 -20.53
N ARG A 12 24.74 1.03 -20.72
CA ARG A 12 25.10 2.39 -20.29
C ARG A 12 24.12 3.00 -19.27
N CYS A 13 23.22 2.20 -18.71
CA CYS A 13 22.23 2.72 -17.76
C CYS A 13 22.91 3.07 -16.43
N PRO A 14 22.79 4.33 -15.95
CA PRO A 14 23.43 4.76 -14.70
C PRO A 14 22.85 4.07 -13.45
N PHE A 15 21.71 3.37 -13.58
CA PHE A 15 21.02 2.71 -12.48
C PHE A 15 21.14 1.18 -12.51
N LYS A 16 22.03 0.64 -13.34
CA LYS A 16 22.17 -0.82 -13.56
C LYS A 16 22.39 -1.57 -12.25
N ALA A 17 23.18 -1.00 -11.32
CA ALA A 17 23.50 -1.60 -10.03
C ALA A 17 22.29 -1.67 -9.08
N GLU A 18 21.45 -0.64 -9.07
CA GLU A 18 20.26 -0.54 -8.21
C GLU A 18 19.04 -1.24 -8.81
N CYS A 19 19.01 -1.36 -10.13
CA CYS A 19 17.92 -1.96 -10.87
C CYS A 19 17.87 -3.47 -10.56
N ARG A 20 18.98 -4.19 -10.79
CA ARG A 20 19.20 -5.64 -10.59
C ARG A 20 18.48 -6.69 -11.48
N PRO A 21 17.52 -6.45 -12.39
CA PRO A 21 17.16 -7.40 -13.43
C PRO A 21 18.00 -7.18 -14.68
N LEU A 22 19.12 -7.87 -14.79
CA LEU A 22 19.80 -8.02 -16.07
C LEU A 22 19.01 -9.04 -16.91
N ASN A 23 18.65 -8.68 -18.13
CA ASN A 23 18.09 -9.58 -19.15
C ASN A 23 16.79 -10.29 -18.71
N SER A 24 15.80 -9.53 -18.27
CA SER A 24 14.47 -10.08 -17.99
C SER A 24 13.40 -9.33 -18.77
N ASN A 25 12.20 -9.91 -18.85
CA ASN A 25 11.01 -9.27 -19.42
C ASN A 25 10.60 -7.96 -18.70
N VAL A 26 11.22 -7.65 -17.56
CA VAL A 26 11.01 -6.40 -16.83
C VAL A 26 12.09 -5.35 -17.10
N SER A 27 13.13 -5.63 -17.91
CA SER A 27 14.15 -4.63 -18.27
C SER A 27 13.59 -3.51 -19.14
N CYS A 28 14.19 -2.31 -19.12
CA CYS A 28 13.80 -1.22 -20.01
C CYS A 28 14.18 -1.56 -21.46
N PRO A 29 13.23 -1.62 -22.41
CA PRO A 29 13.54 -1.72 -23.83
C PRO A 29 14.15 -0.40 -24.33
N PRO A 30 15.02 -0.41 -25.37
CA PRO A 30 15.62 0.82 -25.92
C PRO A 30 14.58 1.84 -26.38
N GLU A 31 13.46 1.34 -26.90
CA GLU A 31 12.28 2.11 -27.27
C GLU A 31 11.05 1.50 -26.58
N TRP A 32 10.21 2.37 -26.01
CA TRP A 32 8.95 1.95 -25.42
C TRP A 32 7.86 1.94 -26.50
N ASP A 33 7.21 0.79 -26.69
CA ASP A 33 6.09 0.68 -27.61
C ASP A 33 4.97 1.62 -27.18
N ARG A 34 4.62 2.56 -28.07
CA ARG A 34 3.59 3.59 -27.82
C ARG A 34 2.20 3.01 -27.62
N SER A 35 1.95 1.76 -28.04
CA SER A 35 0.70 1.05 -27.83
C SER A 35 0.58 0.42 -26.43
N LEU A 36 1.67 0.32 -25.68
CA LEU A 36 1.66 -0.18 -24.31
C LEU A 36 1.16 0.89 -23.32
N PRO A 37 0.59 0.48 -22.18
CA PRO A 37 0.26 1.37 -21.07
C PRO A 37 1.40 2.35 -20.74
N GLY A 38 1.07 3.63 -20.61
CA GLY A 38 2.04 4.73 -20.41
C GLY A 38 2.49 5.40 -21.71
N GLY A 39 2.46 4.71 -22.85
CA GLY A 39 2.74 5.27 -24.18
C GLY A 39 4.06 6.08 -24.24
N PRO A 40 4.11 7.20 -24.99
CA PRO A 40 5.31 8.03 -25.12
C PRO A 40 5.68 8.80 -23.83
N SER A 41 4.81 8.83 -22.83
CA SER A 41 5.04 9.48 -21.53
C SER A 41 5.73 8.59 -20.49
N THR A 42 6.12 7.38 -20.86
CA THR A 42 6.74 6.43 -19.94
C THR A 42 8.17 6.85 -19.60
N SER A 43 8.50 6.95 -18.31
CA SER A 43 9.83 7.35 -17.87
C SER A 43 10.89 6.36 -18.34
N HIS A 44 11.95 6.86 -18.98
CA HIS A 44 13.03 6.04 -19.53
C HIS A 44 14.39 6.65 -19.19
N PRO A 45 15.43 5.87 -18.83
CA PRO A 45 16.71 6.42 -18.38
C PRO A 45 17.52 7.08 -19.50
N ALA A 46 17.08 6.95 -20.76
CA ALA A 46 17.64 7.71 -21.89
C ALA A 46 17.01 9.12 -22.05
N ASP A 47 15.88 9.39 -21.40
CA ASP A 47 15.24 10.70 -21.41
C ASP A 47 15.89 11.62 -20.37
N LEU A 48 16.31 12.81 -20.81
CA LEU A 48 16.96 13.82 -19.96
C LEU A 48 16.05 14.33 -18.85
N VAL A 49 14.73 14.42 -19.08
CA VAL A 49 13.76 14.85 -18.06
C VAL A 49 13.69 13.82 -16.95
N THR A 50 13.52 12.54 -17.31
CA THR A 50 13.58 11.40 -16.38
C THR A 50 14.88 11.39 -15.56
N LEU A 51 16.03 11.62 -16.20
CA LEU A 51 17.32 11.67 -15.49
C LEU A 51 17.42 12.86 -14.52
N ALA A 52 16.93 14.03 -14.91
CA ALA A 52 16.90 15.21 -14.04
C ALA A 52 16.01 14.97 -12.81
N GLU A 53 14.85 14.35 -12.99
CA GLU A 53 13.95 13.97 -11.91
C GLU A 53 14.65 13.01 -10.93
N ILE A 54 15.25 11.92 -11.43
CA ILE A 54 15.96 10.96 -10.57
C ILE A 54 17.12 11.63 -9.81
N ARG A 55 17.86 12.54 -10.45
CA ARG A 55 18.94 13.29 -9.77
C ARG A 55 18.40 14.18 -8.66
N SER A 56 17.23 14.80 -8.86
CA SER A 56 16.57 15.61 -7.83
C SER A 56 16.20 14.79 -6.58
N PHE A 57 16.03 13.47 -6.72
CA PHE A 57 15.76 12.54 -5.62
C PHE A 57 17.02 12.02 -4.91
N GLY A 58 18.21 12.41 -5.37
CA GLY A 58 19.48 11.79 -4.95
C GLY A 58 19.65 10.38 -5.50
N GLY A 59 18.99 10.05 -6.62
CA GLY A 59 19.01 8.72 -7.22
C GLY A 59 17.81 7.84 -6.81
N VAL A 60 17.81 6.61 -7.33
CA VAL A 60 16.73 5.63 -7.08
C VAL A 60 16.99 4.75 -5.88
N SER A 61 18.11 4.87 -5.17
CA SER A 61 18.45 4.00 -4.02
C SER A 61 17.46 4.18 -2.86
N LEU A 62 17.10 3.07 -2.18
CA LEU A 62 16.39 3.16 -0.89
C LEU A 62 17.32 3.53 0.27
N ASN A 63 18.63 3.31 0.10
CA ASN A 63 19.62 3.52 1.14
C ASN A 63 20.11 4.97 1.11
N THR A 64 19.35 5.85 1.76
CA THR A 64 19.69 7.27 1.92
C THR A 64 20.44 7.56 3.22
N SER A 65 20.95 8.80 3.33
CA SER A 65 21.47 9.36 4.59
C SER A 65 20.38 9.58 5.64
N TRP A 66 19.16 9.91 5.23
CA TRP A 66 18.02 10.03 6.14
C TRP A 66 17.64 8.66 6.74
N LYS A 67 17.31 8.67 8.03
CA LYS A 67 16.95 7.49 8.83
C LYS A 67 15.53 7.64 9.39
N PRO A 68 14.69 6.58 9.30
CA PRO A 68 13.37 6.58 9.92
C PRO A 68 13.45 6.82 11.42
N LEU A 69 12.52 7.64 11.90
CA LEU A 69 12.38 7.95 13.32
C LEU A 69 11.56 6.85 14.01
N PRO A 70 11.86 6.51 15.27
CA PRO A 70 10.93 5.76 16.11
C PRO A 70 9.60 6.50 16.18
N VAL A 71 8.50 5.79 15.96
CA VAL A 71 7.14 6.33 16.04
C VAL A 71 6.35 5.55 17.09
N PRO A 72 5.26 6.11 17.64
CA PRO A 72 4.40 5.38 18.56
C PRO A 72 3.91 4.07 17.91
N LYS A 73 3.97 2.98 18.68
CA LYS A 73 3.49 1.66 18.25
C LYS A 73 2.05 1.78 17.74
N ILE A 74 1.80 1.20 16.58
CA ILE A 74 0.49 1.19 15.94
C ILE A 74 -0.19 -0.13 16.31
N GLU A 75 -1.31 -0.05 17.03
CA GLU A 75 -2.10 -1.23 17.40
C GLU A 75 -3.35 -1.31 16.52
N MET A 76 -3.50 -2.42 15.81
CA MET A 76 -4.64 -2.67 14.93
C MET A 76 -5.14 -4.11 15.12
N PRO A 77 -6.45 -4.37 15.00
CA PRO A 77 -6.97 -5.72 14.89
C PRO A 77 -6.56 -6.38 13.56
N GLY A 78 -6.73 -7.70 13.44
CA GLY A 78 -6.45 -8.42 12.20
C GLY A 78 -7.31 -7.97 11.01
N TYR A 79 -8.51 -7.42 11.25
CA TYR A 79 -9.34 -6.75 10.24
C TYR A 79 -9.66 -5.32 10.64
N VAL A 80 -9.31 -4.35 9.80
CA VAL A 80 -9.63 -2.93 9.98
C VAL A 80 -10.57 -2.46 8.88
N PRO A 81 -11.84 -2.14 9.18
CA PRO A 81 -12.81 -1.74 8.16
C PRO A 81 -12.49 -0.38 7.55
N GLN A 82 -12.89 -0.21 6.30
CA GLN A 82 -12.64 0.98 5.51
C GLN A 82 -13.93 1.73 5.16
N PRO A 83 -14.55 2.49 6.08
CA PRO A 83 -15.84 3.13 5.82
C PRO A 83 -15.72 4.21 4.72
N ARG A 84 -16.77 4.32 3.90
CA ARG A 84 -16.96 5.53 3.07
C ARG A 84 -17.40 6.70 3.93
N PHE A 85 -17.03 7.90 3.51
CA PHE A 85 -17.40 9.09 4.24
C PHE A 85 -18.85 9.48 3.99
N ARG A 86 -19.75 9.09 4.90
CA ARG A 86 -21.20 9.28 4.78
C ARG A 86 -21.86 9.54 6.13
N ALA A 87 -22.59 10.64 6.24
CA ALA A 87 -23.37 10.98 7.44
C ALA A 87 -24.37 9.88 7.85
N SER A 88 -24.84 9.07 6.89
CA SER A 88 -25.71 7.91 7.16
C SER A 88 -25.06 6.82 8.04
N TYR A 89 -23.74 6.88 8.27
CA TYR A 89 -23.02 5.89 9.07
C TYR A 89 -22.99 6.27 10.55
N ARG A 90 -23.43 7.49 10.91
CA ARG A 90 -23.51 7.96 12.29
C ARG A 90 -24.31 6.97 13.15
N GLY A 91 -23.71 6.55 14.26
CA GLY A 91 -24.28 5.57 15.18
C GLY A 91 -24.02 4.10 14.81
N TRP A 92 -23.49 3.80 13.62
CA TRP A 92 -23.25 2.43 13.15
C TRP A 92 -21.78 2.00 13.20
N LEU A 93 -20.86 2.95 13.32
CA LEU A 93 -19.42 2.69 13.34
C LEU A 93 -18.96 2.38 14.77
N LYS A 94 -18.89 1.09 15.13
CA LYS A 94 -18.62 0.60 16.50
C LYS A 94 -17.21 0.06 16.77
N GLU A 95 -16.35 0.00 15.76
CA GLU A 95 -15.00 -0.55 15.88
C GLU A 95 -14.03 0.52 16.40
N ASP A 96 -12.99 0.10 17.09
CA ASP A 96 -12.00 1.05 17.63
C ASP A 96 -11.08 1.62 16.54
N ASN A 97 -10.92 0.91 15.43
CA ASN A 97 -9.97 1.24 14.38
C ASN A 97 -10.66 1.30 13.01
N TYR A 98 -10.36 2.36 12.26
CA TYR A 98 -10.87 2.56 10.89
C TYR A 98 -9.77 3.00 9.92
N ILE A 99 -9.83 2.44 8.71
CA ILE A 99 -9.01 2.89 7.59
C ILE A 99 -9.78 3.93 6.79
N ILE A 100 -9.19 5.11 6.61
CA ILE A 100 -9.70 6.20 5.79
C ILE A 100 -8.85 6.30 4.52
N ARG A 101 -9.48 6.53 3.37
CA ARG A 101 -8.75 6.71 2.09
C ARG A 101 -8.53 8.17 1.78
N LEU A 102 -7.48 8.44 1.01
CA LEU A 102 -7.17 9.78 0.51
C LEU A 102 -8.37 10.46 -0.19
N ASN A 103 -9.13 9.78 -1.06
CA ASN A 103 -10.31 10.38 -1.72
C ASN A 103 -11.44 10.79 -0.78
N GLU A 104 -11.54 10.15 0.39
CA GLU A 104 -12.59 10.49 1.34
C GLU A 104 -12.31 11.86 1.98
N ILE A 105 -11.03 12.20 2.15
CA ILE A 105 -10.57 13.37 2.91
C ILE A 105 -10.06 14.50 2.04
N LEU A 106 -9.60 14.22 0.82
CA LEU A 106 -9.16 15.24 -0.13
C LEU A 106 -10.32 15.61 -1.06
N ARG A 107 -11.06 16.67 -0.71
CA ARG A 107 -12.26 17.11 -1.44
C ARG A 107 -12.09 18.53 -1.93
N LYS A 108 -12.22 18.74 -3.25
CA LYS A 108 -12.09 20.06 -3.89
C LYS A 108 -10.81 20.82 -3.50
N GLY A 109 -9.71 20.11 -3.25
CA GLY A 109 -8.43 20.69 -2.85
C GLY A 109 -8.28 20.92 -1.34
N GLN A 110 -9.33 20.74 -0.53
CA GLN A 110 -9.25 20.81 0.92
C GLN A 110 -9.01 19.41 1.51
N LEU A 111 -8.07 19.33 2.45
CA LEU A 111 -7.80 18.16 3.27
C LEU A 111 -8.64 18.24 4.55
N LEU A 112 -9.44 17.21 4.83
CA LEU A 112 -10.17 17.11 6.09
C LEU A 112 -9.26 16.56 7.19
N THR A 113 -9.37 17.14 8.38
CA THR A 113 -8.77 16.65 9.61
C THR A 113 -9.51 15.41 10.14
N ALA A 114 -8.84 14.62 10.98
CA ALA A 114 -9.45 13.50 11.68
C ALA A 114 -10.64 13.95 12.55
N ALA A 115 -10.56 15.13 13.19
CA ALA A 115 -11.66 15.70 13.97
C ALA A 115 -12.90 15.99 13.08
N GLU A 116 -12.71 16.60 11.92
CA GLU A 116 -13.81 16.85 10.97
C GLU A 116 -14.39 15.54 10.41
N VAL A 117 -13.55 14.53 10.19
CA VAL A 117 -14.02 13.20 9.79
C VAL A 117 -14.88 12.62 10.90
N ARG A 118 -14.41 12.61 12.16
CA ARG A 118 -15.17 12.09 13.31
C ARG A 118 -16.54 12.74 13.44
N ASP A 119 -16.61 14.07 13.41
CA ASP A 119 -17.89 14.81 13.47
C ASP A 119 -18.87 14.37 12.36
N LYS A 120 -18.38 14.30 11.12
CA LYS A 120 -19.22 14.03 9.94
C LYS A 120 -19.73 12.60 9.84
N ILE A 121 -18.99 11.60 10.34
CA ILE A 121 -19.45 10.19 10.38
C ILE A 121 -19.87 9.71 11.76
N GLY A 122 -19.84 10.59 12.77
CA GLY A 122 -20.29 10.31 14.13
C GLY A 122 -19.44 9.27 14.84
N LEU A 123 -18.12 9.41 14.76
CA LEU A 123 -17.15 8.63 15.51
C LEU A 123 -16.80 9.31 16.84
N ASP A 124 -16.45 8.51 17.83
CA ASP A 124 -15.91 8.93 19.11
C ASP A 124 -14.45 9.42 18.98
N GLU A 125 -14.00 10.23 19.93
CA GLU A 125 -12.61 10.70 20.00
C GLU A 125 -11.60 9.57 20.23
N ASN A 126 -12.03 8.52 20.93
CA ASN A 126 -11.21 7.36 21.24
C ASN A 126 -11.04 6.40 20.04
N GLN A 127 -11.84 6.57 18.98
CA GLN A 127 -11.70 5.76 17.77
C GLN A 127 -10.50 6.26 16.94
N HIS A 128 -9.65 5.31 16.56
CA HIS A 128 -8.43 5.53 15.79
C HIS A 128 -8.72 5.57 14.29
N LEU A 129 -8.20 6.61 13.65
CA LEU A 129 -8.35 6.84 12.20
C LEU A 129 -6.99 6.73 11.52
N HIS A 130 -6.82 5.69 10.73
CA HIS A 130 -5.59 5.42 9.99
C HIS A 130 -5.80 5.79 8.52
N LEU A 131 -4.93 6.62 7.98
CA LEU A 131 -5.03 7.08 6.61
C LEU A 131 -4.20 6.19 5.69
N ILE A 132 -4.82 5.62 4.66
CA ILE A 132 -4.07 5.02 3.55
C ILE A 132 -4.01 5.96 2.36
N LEU A 133 -2.80 6.20 1.87
CA LEU A 133 -2.53 7.03 0.69
C LEU A 133 -2.55 6.17 -0.58
N PHE A 134 -3.66 5.46 -0.79
CA PHE A 134 -3.96 4.67 -1.99
C PHE A 134 -5.16 5.28 -2.71
N ASP A 135 -4.96 5.75 -3.94
CA ASP A 135 -5.98 6.39 -4.76
C ASP A 135 -5.64 6.33 -6.26
N LYS A 136 -6.44 6.99 -7.10
CA LYS A 136 -6.10 7.19 -8.51
C LYS A 136 -4.81 8.01 -8.66
N ASP A 137 -4.05 7.70 -9.71
CA ASP A 137 -2.80 8.38 -10.06
C ASP A 137 -2.95 9.91 -10.03
N GLU A 138 -4.00 10.47 -10.64
CA GLU A 138 -4.20 11.93 -10.71
C GLU A 138 -4.24 12.60 -9.32
N ARG A 139 -4.71 11.87 -8.30
CA ARG A 139 -4.80 12.38 -6.93
C ARG A 139 -3.46 12.23 -6.20
N LEU A 140 -2.78 11.12 -6.41
CA LEU A 140 -1.46 10.89 -5.84
C LEU A 140 -0.42 11.85 -6.43
N GLU A 141 -0.51 12.14 -7.74
CA GLU A 141 0.33 13.16 -8.39
C GLU A 141 0.07 14.56 -7.81
N LYS A 142 -1.20 14.94 -7.61
CA LYS A 142 -1.52 16.20 -6.93
C LYS A 142 -0.92 16.26 -5.53
N LEU A 143 -0.96 15.16 -4.78
CA LEU A 143 -0.34 15.09 -3.46
C LEU A 143 1.19 15.23 -3.55
N TRP A 144 1.82 14.54 -4.50
CA TRP A 144 3.25 14.61 -4.76
C TRP A 144 3.73 16.03 -5.03
N PHE A 145 3.04 16.77 -5.91
CA PHE A 145 3.42 18.15 -6.24
C PHE A 145 3.27 19.14 -5.08
N ARG A 146 2.53 18.80 -4.03
CA ARG A 146 2.50 19.59 -2.78
C ARG A 146 3.74 19.37 -1.92
N GLY A 147 4.52 18.32 -2.17
CA GLY A 147 5.78 18.05 -1.50
C GLY A 147 5.68 18.07 0.03
N SER A 148 6.64 18.77 0.66
CA SER A 148 6.71 18.92 2.12
C SER A 148 5.46 19.58 2.71
N ASP A 149 4.85 20.54 2.03
CA ASP A 149 3.64 21.22 2.52
C ASP A 149 2.47 20.25 2.58
N GLY A 150 2.35 19.38 1.56
CA GLY A 150 1.37 18.30 1.55
C GLY A 150 1.60 17.29 2.69
N ALA A 151 2.85 16.97 3.00
CA ALA A 151 3.19 16.09 4.11
C ALA A 151 2.90 16.75 5.47
N GLN A 152 3.19 18.04 5.62
CA GLN A 152 2.92 18.82 6.83
C GLN A 152 1.42 18.93 7.11
N ASP A 153 0.62 19.23 6.08
CA ASP A 153 -0.83 19.24 6.20
C ASP A 153 -1.40 17.91 6.67
N LEU A 154 -0.88 16.80 6.11
CA LEU A 154 -1.29 15.45 6.50
C LEU A 154 -0.91 15.14 7.95
N ALA A 155 0.30 15.51 8.38
CA ALA A 155 0.74 15.34 9.76
C ALA A 155 -0.13 16.14 10.74
N ASN A 156 -0.45 17.40 10.39
CA ASN A 156 -1.29 18.28 11.20
C ASN A 156 -2.76 17.87 11.22
N ALA A 157 -3.19 17.00 10.30
CA ALA A 157 -4.58 16.57 10.21
C ALA A 157 -5.01 15.62 11.34
N GLY A 158 -4.08 15.11 12.16
CA GLY A 158 -4.40 14.39 13.40
C GLY A 158 -4.89 12.94 13.21
N TYR A 159 -4.51 12.29 12.10
CA TYR A 159 -4.74 10.85 11.90
C TYR A 159 -3.80 10.03 12.79
N THR A 160 -4.27 8.89 13.30
CA THR A 160 -3.51 8.01 14.21
C THR A 160 -2.24 7.48 13.54
N SER A 161 -2.34 7.11 12.26
CA SER A 161 -1.17 6.81 11.43
C SER A 161 -1.47 7.07 9.95
N ILE A 162 -0.41 7.19 9.15
CA ILE A 162 -0.52 7.52 7.71
C ILE A 162 0.40 6.60 6.90
N SER A 163 -0.16 5.80 5.99
CA SER A 163 0.67 5.02 5.06
C SER A 163 1.29 5.92 4.00
N ALA A 164 2.51 5.60 3.56
CA ALA A 164 3.14 6.29 2.45
C ALA A 164 2.32 6.14 1.14
N PRO A 165 2.40 7.10 0.20
CA PRO A 165 1.64 7.05 -1.04
C PRO A 165 1.94 5.81 -1.89
N SER A 166 0.88 5.19 -2.40
CA SER A 166 0.97 4.05 -3.31
C SER A 166 0.97 4.49 -4.77
N PHE A 167 2.07 5.11 -5.20
CA PHE A 167 2.28 5.39 -6.62
C PHE A 167 2.29 4.10 -7.45
N SER A 168 1.88 4.20 -8.71
CA SER A 168 1.70 3.05 -9.60
C SER A 168 2.99 2.26 -9.83
N THR A 169 2.99 0.99 -9.45
CA THR A 169 4.14 0.07 -9.59
C THR A 169 3.80 -1.17 -10.44
N TYR A 170 2.69 -1.15 -11.18
CA TYR A 170 2.18 -2.31 -11.92
C TYR A 170 2.77 -2.42 -13.34
N TRP A 171 2.86 -3.65 -13.84
CA TRP A 171 3.27 -3.95 -15.21
C TRP A 171 2.12 -3.68 -16.20
N PRO A 172 2.41 -3.25 -17.43
CA PRO A 172 3.71 -3.34 -18.08
C PRO A 172 4.57 -2.07 -18.01
N ARG A 173 4.46 -1.16 -17.03
CA ARG A 173 5.30 0.09 -16.99
C ARG A 173 6.81 -0.18 -17.02
N THR A 174 7.65 0.79 -17.40
CA THR A 174 9.11 0.56 -17.40
C THR A 174 9.63 0.30 -15.99
N ARG A 175 10.74 -0.42 -15.92
CA ARG A 175 11.50 -0.57 -14.68
C ARG A 175 11.93 0.75 -14.05
N THR A 176 12.27 1.74 -14.89
CA THR A 176 12.68 3.07 -14.41
C THR A 176 11.53 3.79 -13.73
N GLU A 177 10.34 3.72 -14.30
CA GLU A 177 9.13 4.29 -13.69
C GLU A 177 8.78 3.59 -12.37
N TYR A 178 8.87 2.26 -12.32
CA TYR A 178 8.73 1.51 -11.06
C TYR A 178 9.69 2.04 -9.99
N LEU A 179 10.98 2.21 -10.34
CA LEU A 179 12.02 2.65 -9.40
C LEU A 179 11.78 4.08 -8.92
N ILE A 180 11.34 4.97 -9.81
CA ILE A 180 10.92 6.34 -9.49
C ILE A 180 9.75 6.33 -8.51
N ASN A 181 8.70 5.56 -8.79
CA ASN A 181 7.48 5.54 -7.99
C ASN A 181 7.72 4.95 -6.58
N VAL A 182 8.56 3.93 -6.48
CA VAL A 182 9.05 3.43 -5.19
C VAL A 182 9.83 4.51 -4.44
N ARG A 183 10.74 5.22 -5.12
CA ARG A 183 11.54 6.27 -4.50
C ARG A 183 10.69 7.45 -4.04
N ARG A 184 9.70 7.88 -4.84
CA ARG A 184 8.73 8.93 -4.49
C ARG A 184 7.95 8.58 -3.23
N SER A 185 7.48 7.33 -3.13
CA SER A 185 6.80 6.83 -1.93
C SER A 185 7.69 6.94 -0.68
N GLN A 186 8.96 6.54 -0.81
CA GLN A 186 9.92 6.61 0.29
C GLN A 186 10.29 8.05 0.69
N ILE A 187 10.47 8.95 -0.27
CA ILE A 187 10.72 10.38 0.00
C ILE A 187 9.53 10.98 0.74
N TYR A 188 8.30 10.65 0.32
CA TYR A 188 7.10 11.17 0.96
C TYR A 188 6.91 10.58 2.37
N PHE A 189 7.26 9.30 2.58
CA PHE A 189 7.33 8.71 3.92
C PHE A 189 8.28 9.49 4.84
N ALA A 190 9.48 9.83 4.35
CA ALA A 190 10.44 10.63 5.11
C ALA A 190 9.87 12.02 5.45
N ALA A 191 9.24 12.68 4.48
CA ALA A 191 8.60 13.97 4.68
C ALA A 191 7.47 13.91 5.74
N LEU A 192 6.66 12.85 5.74
CA LEU A 192 5.62 12.63 6.75
C LEU A 192 6.22 12.49 8.15
N GLN A 193 7.26 11.67 8.32
CA GLN A 193 7.92 11.52 9.62
C GLN A 193 8.60 12.81 10.09
N MET A 194 9.27 13.54 9.18
CA MET A 194 9.88 14.83 9.50
C MET A 194 8.85 15.89 9.92
N ALA A 195 7.63 15.80 9.39
CA ALA A 195 6.50 16.64 9.80
C ALA A 195 5.83 16.19 11.11
N GLY A 196 6.29 15.09 11.72
CA GLY A 196 5.79 14.57 12.99
C GLY A 196 4.66 13.53 12.87
N ALA A 197 4.34 13.04 11.66
CA ALA A 197 3.33 12.01 11.49
C ALA A 197 3.83 10.63 11.96
N ASN A 198 2.94 9.85 12.55
CA ASN A 198 3.13 8.41 12.73
C ASN A 198 2.98 7.69 11.38
N ALA A 199 4.04 7.75 10.56
CA ALA A 199 3.99 7.27 9.18
C ALA A 199 4.36 5.79 9.07
N ILE A 200 3.69 5.08 8.15
CA ILE A 200 3.98 3.68 7.80
C ILE A 200 4.59 3.68 6.39
N PRO A 201 5.82 3.18 6.20
CA PRO A 201 6.41 3.08 4.87
C PRO A 201 5.70 2.03 4.01
N ARG A 202 5.61 2.30 2.71
CA ARG A 202 5.08 1.35 1.73
C ARG A 202 6.20 0.54 1.10
N VAL A 203 5.97 -0.76 0.98
CA VAL A 203 6.79 -1.64 0.14
C VAL A 203 6.03 -2.06 -1.12
N ALA A 204 6.78 -2.38 -2.17
CA ALA A 204 6.26 -2.92 -3.41
C ALA A 204 7.33 -3.76 -4.10
N TRP A 205 6.93 -4.66 -4.98
CA TRP A 205 7.86 -5.44 -5.78
C TRP A 205 7.24 -5.84 -7.11
N GLY A 206 8.04 -5.69 -8.16
CA GLY A 206 7.79 -6.33 -9.45
C GLY A 206 8.63 -7.59 -9.65
N THR A 207 9.68 -7.77 -8.84
CA THR A 207 10.63 -8.88 -8.91
C THR A 207 11.10 -9.32 -7.52
N LYS A 208 11.69 -10.50 -7.38
CA LYS A 208 12.33 -10.94 -6.12
C LYS A 208 13.45 -10.00 -5.65
N ASN A 209 14.16 -9.37 -6.59
CA ASN A 209 15.23 -8.42 -6.27
C ASN A 209 14.69 -7.14 -5.59
N ASP A 210 13.45 -6.76 -5.86
CA ASP A 210 12.80 -5.65 -5.17
C ASP A 210 12.55 -5.97 -3.71
N ALA A 211 11.99 -7.15 -3.42
CA ALA A 211 11.77 -7.61 -2.05
C ALA A 211 13.08 -7.69 -1.27
N ALA A 212 14.15 -8.22 -1.87
CA ALA A 212 15.48 -8.24 -1.27
C ALA A 212 16.01 -6.83 -0.97
N ARG A 213 15.83 -5.88 -1.90
CA ARG A 213 16.25 -4.49 -1.71
C ARG A 213 15.47 -3.78 -0.61
N PHE A 214 14.16 -4.03 -0.50
CA PHE A 214 13.37 -3.54 0.63
C PHE A 214 13.82 -4.18 1.96
N SER A 215 14.19 -5.47 1.95
CA SER A 215 14.69 -6.15 3.15
C SER A 215 16.03 -5.58 3.62
N GLU A 216 16.95 -5.31 2.69
CA GLU A 216 18.22 -4.60 2.98
C GLU A 216 17.96 -3.23 3.63
N TRP A 217 16.95 -2.50 3.15
CA TRP A 217 16.56 -1.22 3.71
C TRP A 217 15.93 -1.38 5.10
N ALA A 218 14.98 -2.31 5.28
CA ALA A 218 14.33 -2.58 6.56
C ALA A 218 15.34 -2.96 7.66
N ASN A 219 16.26 -3.88 7.36
CA ASN A 219 17.29 -4.33 8.30
C ASN A 219 18.26 -3.22 8.74
N ARG A 220 18.42 -2.16 7.92
CA ARG A 220 19.24 -0.97 8.26
C ARG A 220 18.47 0.09 9.05
N ASN A 221 17.18 -0.11 9.25
CA ASN A 221 16.27 0.84 9.89
C ASN A 221 15.31 0.09 10.83
N PRO A 222 15.82 -0.49 11.94
CA PRO A 222 15.04 -1.31 12.86
C PRO A 222 13.93 -0.54 13.60
N ALA A 223 13.91 0.80 13.52
CA ALA A 223 12.82 1.63 14.05
C ALA A 223 11.50 1.47 13.29
N ILE A 224 11.51 0.83 12.11
CA ILE A 224 10.29 0.54 11.35
C ILE A 224 9.66 -0.75 11.88
N GLU A 225 8.53 -0.64 12.55
CA GLU A 225 7.79 -1.79 13.07
C GLU A 225 6.79 -2.37 12.06
N MET A 226 6.22 -1.53 11.21
CA MET A 226 5.13 -1.87 10.29
C MET A 226 5.42 -1.41 8.86
N PHE A 227 5.02 -2.22 7.87
CA PHE A 227 5.01 -1.85 6.46
C PHE A 227 3.61 -1.93 5.87
N SER A 228 3.30 -1.05 4.92
CA SER A 228 2.03 -1.12 4.18
C SER A 228 2.21 -1.73 2.79
N LEU A 229 1.22 -2.53 2.37
CA LEU A 229 1.11 -3.08 1.02
C LEU A 229 -0.28 -2.87 0.43
N ASP A 230 -0.32 -2.53 -0.85
CA ASP A 230 -1.56 -2.46 -1.62
C ASP A 230 -1.62 -3.61 -2.63
N LEU A 231 -2.57 -4.52 -2.42
CA LEU A 231 -2.80 -5.67 -3.27
C LEU A 231 -4.13 -5.59 -4.05
N SER A 232 -4.79 -4.44 -4.00
CA SER A 232 -6.12 -4.21 -4.60
C SER A 232 -6.18 -4.43 -6.12
N THR A 233 -5.05 -4.35 -6.83
CA THR A 233 -5.01 -4.41 -8.30
C THR A 233 -4.51 -5.74 -8.86
N TYR A 234 -4.00 -6.66 -8.03
CA TYR A 234 -3.40 -7.93 -8.48
C TYR A 234 -4.44 -9.05 -8.50
N ASN A 235 -5.32 -8.98 -9.50
CA ASN A 235 -6.39 -9.98 -9.67
C ASN A 235 -5.93 -11.22 -10.43
N GLU A 236 -4.92 -11.07 -11.30
CA GLU A 236 -4.39 -12.18 -12.09
C GLU A 236 -3.59 -13.17 -11.24
N PRO A 237 -3.74 -14.49 -11.45
CA PRO A 237 -3.03 -15.51 -10.67
C PRO A 237 -1.51 -15.36 -10.69
N ALA A 238 -0.92 -15.03 -11.85
CA ALA A 238 0.53 -14.86 -12.00
C ALA A 238 1.06 -13.64 -11.23
N ASP A 239 0.33 -12.51 -11.30
CA ASP A 239 0.67 -11.31 -10.54
C ASP A 239 0.57 -11.57 -9.05
N TRP A 240 -0.52 -12.21 -8.61
CA TRP A 240 -0.69 -12.57 -7.20
C TRP A 240 0.43 -13.47 -6.68
N LYS A 241 0.80 -14.51 -7.44
CA LYS A 241 1.92 -15.38 -7.09
C LYS A 241 3.21 -14.59 -6.90
N THR A 242 3.49 -13.66 -7.82
CA THR A 242 4.64 -12.75 -7.72
C THR A 242 4.58 -11.90 -6.45
N GLN A 243 3.39 -11.39 -6.10
CA GLN A 243 3.22 -10.62 -4.87
C GLN A 243 3.46 -11.46 -3.61
N MET A 244 2.96 -12.70 -3.56
CA MET A 244 3.18 -13.59 -2.41
C MET A 244 4.64 -14.05 -2.30
N GLU A 245 5.31 -14.34 -3.41
CA GLU A 245 6.74 -14.66 -3.41
C GLU A 245 7.59 -13.50 -2.88
N GLY A 246 7.24 -12.27 -3.23
CA GLY A 246 7.91 -11.08 -2.69
C GLY A 246 7.60 -10.86 -1.20
N LEU A 247 6.36 -11.09 -0.76
CA LEU A 247 5.98 -10.97 0.66
C LEU A 247 6.76 -11.98 1.51
N PHE A 248 6.74 -13.25 1.11
CA PHE A 248 7.50 -14.32 1.75
C PHE A 248 9.00 -14.02 1.77
N THR A 249 9.54 -13.52 0.65
CA THR A 249 10.97 -13.16 0.57
C THR A 249 11.31 -12.03 1.54
N PHE A 250 10.48 -10.98 1.58
CA PHE A 250 10.68 -9.83 2.46
C PHE A 250 10.59 -10.23 3.94
N ASP A 251 9.55 -10.96 4.32
CA ASP A 251 9.34 -11.45 5.67
C ASP A 251 10.51 -12.32 6.15
N ARG A 252 10.90 -13.31 5.34
CA ARG A 252 12.01 -14.21 5.66
C ARG A 252 13.34 -13.48 5.79
N LEU A 253 13.65 -12.53 4.90
CA LEU A 253 14.92 -11.79 4.92
C LEU A 253 15.00 -10.72 6.02
N THR A 254 13.86 -10.34 6.60
CA THR A 254 13.79 -9.48 7.79
C THR A 254 13.63 -10.28 9.08
N GLY A 255 13.63 -11.61 9.00
CA GLY A 255 13.50 -12.48 10.17
C GLY A 255 12.10 -12.48 10.80
N GLY A 256 11.06 -12.10 10.05
CA GLY A 256 9.68 -12.09 10.54
C GLY A 256 9.42 -11.06 11.66
N SER A 257 10.20 -9.97 11.70
CA SER A 257 10.14 -8.99 12.79
C SER A 257 9.11 -7.87 12.61
N HIS A 258 8.45 -7.81 11.45
CA HIS A 258 7.59 -6.68 11.10
C HIS A 258 6.11 -7.06 11.06
N GLN A 259 5.27 -6.04 11.27
CA GLN A 259 3.83 -6.09 11.03
C GLN A 259 3.48 -5.55 9.63
N TYR A 260 2.29 -5.90 9.15
CA TYR A 260 1.84 -5.57 7.80
C TYR A 260 0.44 -4.98 7.78
N LEU A 261 0.29 -3.76 7.25
CA LEU A 261 -1.02 -3.22 6.86
C LEU A 261 -1.27 -3.54 5.38
N ILE A 262 -2.18 -4.47 5.09
CA ILE A 262 -2.41 -4.96 3.73
C ILE A 262 -3.81 -4.56 3.25
N ASN A 263 -3.85 -3.76 2.18
CA ASN A 263 -5.09 -3.25 1.58
C ASN A 263 -5.47 -4.01 0.30
N GLY A 264 -6.74 -4.45 0.21
CA GLY A 264 -7.36 -4.93 -1.02
C GLY A 264 -7.92 -6.35 -1.01
N PRO A 265 -7.21 -7.36 -0.46
CA PRO A 265 -7.70 -8.74 -0.46
C PRO A 265 -9.03 -8.89 0.28
N SER A 266 -9.89 -9.77 -0.23
CA SER A 266 -11.25 -9.99 0.33
C SER A 266 -11.71 -11.45 0.32
N LYS A 267 -10.87 -12.36 -0.18
CA LYS A 267 -11.19 -13.80 -0.26
C LYS A 267 -10.38 -14.56 0.77
N ALA A 268 -10.99 -15.56 1.40
CA ALA A 268 -10.33 -16.40 2.41
C ALA A 268 -9.04 -17.05 1.87
N SER A 269 -9.04 -17.53 0.62
CA SER A 269 -7.83 -18.09 0.00
C SER A 269 -6.69 -17.08 -0.11
N ARG A 270 -7.00 -15.83 -0.47
CA ARG A 270 -6.01 -14.74 -0.56
C ARG A 270 -5.46 -14.38 0.83
N PHE A 271 -6.29 -14.43 1.88
CA PHE A 271 -5.83 -14.23 3.25
C PHE A 271 -4.93 -15.38 3.72
N LEU A 272 -5.29 -16.62 3.40
CA LEU A 272 -4.47 -17.78 3.72
C LEU A 272 -3.10 -17.72 3.02
N ASP A 273 -3.05 -17.33 1.74
CA ASP A 273 -1.78 -17.12 1.03
C ASP A 273 -0.88 -16.09 1.74
N ILE A 274 -1.48 -15.00 2.24
CA ILE A 274 -0.76 -13.97 3.01
C ILE A 274 -0.24 -14.55 4.32
N PHE A 275 -1.08 -15.28 5.07
CA PHE A 275 -0.69 -15.88 6.34
C PHE A 275 0.44 -16.90 6.18
N ASN A 276 0.40 -17.71 5.12
CA ASN A 276 1.48 -18.63 4.79
C ASN A 276 2.79 -17.91 4.42
N ALA A 277 2.72 -16.67 3.93
CA ALA A 277 3.89 -15.87 3.63
C ALA A 277 4.46 -15.13 4.87
N THR A 278 3.65 -14.97 5.92
CA THR A 278 4.01 -14.23 7.13
C THR A 278 3.56 -15.00 8.38
N SER A 279 2.49 -14.54 9.03
CA SER A 279 1.75 -15.17 10.13
C SER A 279 0.53 -14.27 10.45
N PRO A 280 -0.64 -14.82 10.83
CA PRO A 280 -1.87 -14.02 11.02
C PRO A 280 -1.80 -12.98 12.15
N ASP A 281 -0.93 -13.17 13.15
CA ASP A 281 -0.72 -12.25 14.28
C ASP A 281 0.02 -10.96 13.89
N ARG A 282 0.69 -10.95 12.73
CA ARG A 282 1.47 -9.80 12.22
C ARG A 282 0.79 -9.07 11.08
N VAL A 283 -0.47 -9.38 10.77
CA VAL A 283 -1.15 -8.89 9.57
C VAL A 283 -2.47 -8.19 9.93
N HIS A 284 -2.61 -6.96 9.45
CA HIS A 284 -3.81 -6.14 9.53
C HIS A 284 -4.39 -5.95 8.13
N LEU A 285 -5.55 -6.56 7.89
CA LEU A 285 -6.19 -6.55 6.58
C LEU A 285 -7.26 -5.48 6.52
N THR A 286 -7.27 -4.75 5.40
CA THR A 286 -8.34 -3.83 5.06
C THR A 286 -8.74 -4.02 3.61
N ASN A 287 -9.98 -3.70 3.29
CA ASN A 287 -10.42 -3.76 1.91
C ASN A 287 -11.47 -2.71 1.56
N ALA A 288 -11.37 -2.27 0.32
CA ALA A 288 -12.28 -1.34 -0.31
C ALA A 288 -13.70 -1.88 -0.53
N THR A 289 -14.05 -3.07 -0.05
CA THR A 289 -15.35 -3.70 -0.37
C THR A 289 -16.45 -3.39 0.65
N SER A 290 -16.15 -2.79 1.80
CA SER A 290 -17.09 -2.11 2.74
C SER A 290 -17.95 -1.00 2.09
N GLN A 291 -17.64 -0.70 0.83
CA GLN A 291 -18.12 0.40 0.01
C GLN A 291 -19.51 0.25 -0.61
N LYS A 292 -20.18 -0.91 -0.52
CA LYS A 292 -21.57 -1.01 -1.01
C LYS A 292 -22.42 0.02 -0.25
N ARG A 293 -23.35 0.71 -0.94
CA ARG A 293 -24.23 1.72 -0.31
C ARG A 293 -24.88 1.11 0.95
N ILE A 294 -24.67 1.68 2.14
CA ILE A 294 -25.70 1.55 3.17
C ILE A 294 -26.92 2.26 2.59
N ASN A 295 -28.06 1.57 2.52
CA ASN A 295 -29.31 2.25 2.27
C ASN A 295 -29.63 3.04 3.55
N PRO A 296 -29.48 4.37 3.57
CA PRO A 296 -29.94 5.16 4.69
C PRO A 296 -31.47 5.10 4.60
N ARG A 297 -32.12 4.24 5.38
CA ARG A 297 -33.58 4.20 5.33
C ARG A 297 -34.13 5.51 5.88
N ARG A 298 -34.71 6.34 5.02
CA ARG A 298 -35.94 7.03 5.40
C ARG A 298 -37.05 5.97 5.32
N LEU A 299 -37.79 5.79 6.41
CA LEU A 299 -39.06 5.07 6.43
C LEU A 299 -39.90 5.56 5.25
N ARG A 300 -40.10 4.71 4.24
CA ARG A 300 -41.22 4.86 3.31
C ARG A 300 -42.32 3.95 3.81
N SER A 301 -43.55 4.45 3.76
CA SER A 301 -44.78 3.88 4.30
C SER A 301 -45.22 2.52 3.72
N THR A 302 -44.36 1.84 2.96
CA THR A 302 -44.71 0.62 2.21
C THR A 302 -43.76 -0.51 2.56
N GLY A 303 -43.99 -1.12 3.73
CA GLY A 303 -43.89 -2.56 4.02
C GLY A 303 -42.57 -3.31 3.86
N ASP A 304 -41.92 -3.25 2.70
CA ASP A 304 -40.83 -4.17 2.36
C ASP A 304 -39.52 -3.43 2.12
N GLN A 305 -38.65 -3.46 3.12
CA GLN A 305 -37.25 -3.09 2.98
C GLN A 305 -36.40 -4.16 3.67
N ALA A 306 -35.62 -4.94 2.91
CA ALA A 306 -34.66 -5.91 3.44
C ALA A 306 -33.28 -5.68 2.81
N GLY A 307 -32.28 -5.37 3.63
CA GLY A 307 -30.90 -5.20 3.19
C GLY A 307 -29.99 -5.05 4.40
N PRO A 308 -28.74 -5.54 4.35
CA PRO A 308 -27.94 -5.73 5.54
C PRO A 308 -27.46 -4.42 6.16
N THR A 309 -27.42 -4.37 7.49
CA THR A 309 -26.89 -3.29 8.34
C THR A 309 -25.39 -3.08 8.08
N PHE A 310 -24.81 -2.00 8.63
CA PHE A 310 -23.35 -1.80 8.53
C PHE A 310 -22.59 -2.93 9.22
N GLU A 311 -23.05 -3.30 10.41
CA GLU A 311 -22.45 -4.33 11.24
C GLU A 311 -22.49 -5.69 10.55
N GLU A 312 -23.64 -6.08 9.98
CA GLU A 312 -23.77 -7.32 9.19
C GLU A 312 -22.81 -7.35 7.99
N ARG A 313 -22.48 -6.19 7.40
CA ARG A 313 -21.50 -6.10 6.30
C ARG A 313 -20.07 -6.25 6.79
N ILE A 314 -19.72 -5.65 7.93
CA ILE A 314 -18.42 -5.87 8.56
C ILE A 314 -18.27 -7.35 8.87
N GLN A 315 -19.28 -7.98 9.49
CA GLN A 315 -19.25 -9.41 9.79
C GLN A 315 -19.08 -10.26 8.53
N THR A 316 -19.83 -9.94 7.46
CA THR A 316 -19.67 -10.60 6.16
C THR A 316 -18.25 -10.46 5.57
N GLN A 317 -17.58 -9.33 5.83
CA GLN A 317 -16.23 -9.05 5.34
C GLN A 317 -15.12 -9.61 6.23
N ARG A 318 -15.41 -9.78 7.52
CA ARG A 318 -14.55 -10.43 8.50
C ARG A 318 -14.62 -11.95 8.42
N ALA A 319 -15.76 -12.53 8.03
CA ALA A 319 -15.92 -13.97 7.96
C ALA A 319 -14.88 -14.71 7.07
N PRO A 320 -14.45 -14.19 5.91
CA PRO A 320 -13.35 -14.79 5.16
C PRO A 320 -12.00 -14.74 5.91
N LEU A 321 -11.76 -13.71 6.73
CA LEU A 321 -10.57 -13.63 7.58
C LEU A 321 -10.60 -14.72 8.64
N GLU A 322 -11.70 -14.82 9.38
CA GLU A 322 -11.88 -15.82 10.45
C GLU A 322 -11.68 -17.24 9.91
N ARG A 323 -12.26 -17.54 8.74
CA ARG A 323 -12.04 -18.84 8.07
C ARG A 323 -10.57 -19.07 7.74
N ALA A 324 -9.89 -18.08 7.17
CA ALA A 324 -8.47 -18.20 6.82
C ALA A 324 -7.58 -18.39 8.07
N THR A 325 -7.86 -17.67 9.15
CA THR A 325 -7.14 -17.78 10.42
C THR A 325 -7.31 -19.18 11.01
N SER A 326 -8.55 -19.69 11.06
CA SER A 326 -8.81 -21.05 11.55
C SER A 326 -8.12 -22.11 10.69
N SER A 327 -8.17 -21.97 9.35
CA SER A 327 -7.49 -22.90 8.44
C SER A 327 -5.97 -22.89 8.60
N TYR A 328 -5.38 -21.71 8.80
CA TYR A 328 -3.94 -21.57 9.04
C TYR A 328 -3.51 -22.32 10.31
N TRP A 329 -4.16 -22.05 11.44
CA TRP A 329 -3.79 -22.69 12.70
C TRP A 329 -4.05 -24.20 12.73
N ALA A 330 -5.10 -24.67 12.05
CA ALA A 330 -5.31 -26.10 11.86
C ALA A 330 -4.14 -26.75 11.10
N SER A 331 -3.65 -26.12 10.03
CA SER A 331 -2.52 -26.65 9.25
C SER A 331 -1.19 -26.67 10.02
N ILE A 332 -0.96 -25.69 10.91
CA ILE A 332 0.21 -25.67 11.79
C ILE A 332 0.12 -26.82 12.80
N ALA A 333 -1.04 -26.99 13.46
CA ALA A 333 -1.25 -28.07 14.43
C ALA A 333 -1.10 -29.46 13.80
N GLU A 334 -1.59 -29.65 12.56
CA GLU A 334 -1.40 -30.90 11.81
C GLU A 334 0.08 -31.17 11.49
N SER A 335 0.85 -30.12 11.16
CA SER A 335 2.28 -30.24 10.85
C SER A 335 3.13 -30.53 12.09
N GLU A 336 2.72 -30.07 13.27
CA GLU A 336 3.40 -30.35 14.55
C GLU A 336 3.11 -31.78 15.08
N ALA A 337 2.01 -32.39 14.63
CA ALA A 337 1.60 -33.73 15.02
C ALA A 337 2.18 -34.84 14.12
N ALA A 338 2.79 -34.49 12.98
CA ALA A 338 3.33 -35.41 11.96
C ALA A 338 4.83 -35.67 12.13
#